data_AF-A0A2A9FKU8-F1
#
_entry.id   AF-A0A2A9FKU8-F1
#
_cell.length_a   1.000
_cell.length_b   1.000
_cell.length_c   1.000
_cell.angle_alpha   90.00
_cell.angle_beta   90.00
_cell.angle_gamma   90.00
#
_symmetry.space_group_name_H-M   'P 1'
#
loop_
_entity.id
_entity.type
_entity.pdbx_description
1 polymer ?
#
loop_
_entity_poly.entity_id
_entity_poly.type
_entity_poly.pdbx_seq_one_letter_code
_entity_poly.pdbx_strand_id
1 'polypeptide(L)' 'MRIRESIVMKLARLHEEFYAIDRTVINPEGGRNRKALLQLADLASEMVQLYEEGAAEMRREAHEAYDLATGR' A
#
# COMPACT_ATOMS: atom_id res chain seq x y z
N MET A 1 -23.52 8.62 0.07
CA MET A 1 -22.62 7.73 0.83
C MET A 1 -21.35 7.57 0.00
N ARG A 2 -20.28 8.31 0.29
CA ARG A 2 -18.99 8.11 -0.40
C ARG A 2 -18.41 6.81 0.14
N ILE A 3 -18.26 5.80 -0.70
CA ILE A 3 -17.63 4.54 -0.32
C ILE A 3 -16.18 4.87 0.06
N ARG A 4 -15.86 4.80 1.35
CA ARG A 4 -14.47 4.84 1.81
C ARG A 4 -13.86 3.52 1.35
N GLU A 5 -13.00 3.55 0.34
CA GLU A 5 -12.30 2.36 -0.12
C GLU A 5 -11.55 1.70 1.04
N SER A 6 -11.74 0.39 1.22
CA SER A 6 -10.97 -0.42 2.15
C SER A 6 -9.48 -0.36 1.79
N ILE A 7 -8.61 -0.37 2.80
CA ILE A 7 -7.14 -0.42 2.63
C ILE A 7 -6.74 -1.58 1.71
N VAL A 8 -7.44 -2.72 1.80
CA VAL A 8 -7.22 -3.88 0.92
C VAL A 8 -7.44 -3.54 -0.55
N MET A 9 -8.49 -2.77 -0.87
CA MET A 9 -8.77 -2.37 -2.26
C MET A 9 -7.74 -1.37 -2.78
N LYS A 10 -7.29 -0.44 -1.93
CA LYS A 10 -6.24 0.52 -2.29
C LYS A 10 -4.91 -0.17 -2.57
N LEU A 11 -4.51 -1.11 -1.71
CA LEU A 11 -3.32 -1.93 -1.90
C LEU A 11 -3.39 -2.75 -3.18
N ALA A 12 -4.54 -3.37 -3.47
CA ALA A 12 -4.72 -4.15 -4.70
C ALA A 12 -4.49 -3.28 -5.96
N ARG A 13 -5.04 -2.06 -5.99
CA ARG A 13 -4.83 -1.11 -7.10
C ARG A 13 -3.36 -0.73 -7.25
N LEU A 14 -2.69 -0.36 -6.17
CA LEU A 14 -1.27 0.03 -6.22
C LEU A 14 -0.40 -1.13 -6.67
N HIS A 15 -0.74 -2.36 -6.29
CA HIS A 15 -0.03 -3.56 -6.71
C HIS A 15 -0.19 -3.85 -8.21
N GLU A 16 -1.39 -3.66 -8.77
CA GLU A 16 -1.62 -3.74 -10.21
C GLU A 16 -0.81 -2.69 -10.98
N GLU A 17 -0.79 -1.45 -10.48
CA GLU A 17 0.00 -0.37 -11.07
C GLU A 17 1.50 -0.65 -11.01
N PHE A 18 2.00 -1.11 -9.86
CA PHE A 18 3.39 -1.53 -9.68
C PHE A 18 3.81 -2.56 -10.73
N TYR A 19 3.00 -3.61 -10.92
CA TYR A 19 3.31 -4.63 -11.93
C TYR A 19 3.26 -4.13 -13.37
N ALA A 20 2.37 -3.17 -13.66
CA ALA A 20 2.31 -2.57 -14.98
C ALA A 20 3.61 -1.80 -15.29
N ILE A 21 4.14 -1.05 -14.32
CA ILE A 21 5.39 -0.30 -14.46
C ILE A 21 6.62 -1.21 -14.45
N ASP A 22 6.63 -2.27 -13.63
CA ASP A 22 7.76 -3.20 -13.50
C ASP A 22 8.15 -3.82 -14.84
N ARG A 23 7.16 -4.11 -15.70
CA ARG A 23 7.41 -4.62 -17.07
C ARG A 23 8.14 -3.65 -18.00
N THR A 24 8.27 -2.39 -17.60
CA THR A 24 8.88 -1.31 -18.39
C THR A 24 10.20 -0.79 -17.82
N VAL A 25 10.71 -1.39 -16.73
CA VAL A 25 11.97 -0.98 -16.09
C VAL A 25 13.20 -1.26 -16.95
N ILE A 26 13.11 -2.21 -17.85
CA ILE A 26 14.11 -2.47 -18.87
C ILE A 26 13.54 -1.99 -20.20
N ASN A 27 14.23 -1.04 -20.83
CA ASN A 27 13.88 -0.58 -22.17
C ASN A 27 14.24 -1.65 -23.21
N PRO A 28 13.69 -1.58 -24.45
CA PRO A 28 13.98 -2.53 -25.51
C PRO A 28 15.47 -2.69 -25.84
N GLU A 29 16.27 -1.63 -25.66
CA GLU A 29 17.73 -1.64 -25.84
C GLU A 29 18.51 -2.29 -24.68
N GLY A 30 17.84 -2.83 -23.66
CA GLY A 30 18.45 -3.45 -22.48
C GLY A 30 18.91 -2.46 -21.40
N GLY A 31 18.71 -1.16 -21.63
CA GLY A 31 18.98 -0.10 -20.65
C GLY A 31 17.94 -0.05 -19.53
N ARG A 32 18.34 0.44 -18.34
CA ARG A 32 17.41 0.69 -17.24
C ARG A 32 16.64 1.99 -17.45
N ASN A 33 15.32 1.92 -17.39
CA ASN A 33 14.44 3.07 -17.43
C ASN A 33 14.41 3.76 -16.06
N ARG A 34 15.23 4.83 -15.91
CA ARG A 34 15.32 5.59 -14.65
C ARG A 34 13.95 6.11 -14.18
N LYS A 35 13.08 6.53 -15.11
CA LYS A 35 11.76 7.06 -14.76
C LYS A 35 10.87 5.96 -14.16
N ALA A 36 10.82 4.79 -14.80
CA ALA A 36 10.05 3.65 -14.30
C ALA A 36 10.56 3.19 -12.92
N LEU A 37 11.89 3.16 -12.73
CA LEU A 37 12.49 2.80 -11.44
C LEU A 37 12.10 3.78 -10.31
N LEU A 38 12.05 5.08 -10.59
CA LEU A 38 11.59 6.07 -9.61
C LEU A 38 10.10 5.88 -9.28
N GLN A 39 9.27 5.64 -10.31
CA GLN A 39 7.85 5.39 -10.11
C GLN A 39 7.58 4.13 -9.28
N LEU A 40 8.34 3.05 -9.49
CA LEU A 40 8.25 1.86 -8.63
C LEU A 40 8.61 2.15 -7.18
N ALA A 41 9.64 2.98 -6.94
CA ALA A 41 10.03 3.35 -5.58
C ALA A 41 8.92 4.16 -4.88
N ASP A 42 8.29 5.09 -5.60
CA ASP A 42 7.18 5.89 -5.08
C ASP A 42 5.97 4.99 -4.75
N LEU A 43 5.58 4.10 -5.67
CA LEU A 43 4.48 3.13 -5.45
C LEU A 43 4.76 2.18 -4.29
N ALA A 44 5.99 1.68 -4.18
CA ALA A 44 6.39 0.83 -3.06
C ALA A 44 6.30 1.57 -1.72
N SER A 45 6.72 2.84 -1.68
CA SER A 45 6.59 3.69 -0.51
C SER A 45 5.13 3.90 -0.10
N GLU A 46 4.25 4.18 -1.07
CA GLU A 46 2.82 4.37 -0.81
C GLU A 46 2.15 3.10 -0.27
N MET A 47 2.50 1.94 -0.83
CA MET A 47 2.00 0.65 -0.33
C MET A 47 2.42 0.40 1.12
N VAL A 48 3.70 0.66 1.47
CA VAL A 48 4.19 0.51 2.85
C VAL A 48 3.43 1.43 3.80
N GLN A 49 3.23 2.70 3.42
CA GLN A 49 2.48 3.64 4.25
C GLN A 49 1.05 3.15 4.52
N LEU A 50 0.35 2.66 3.50
CA LEU A 50 -1.01 2.12 3.67
C LEU A 50 -1.04 0.88 4.59
N TYR A 51 -0.02 0.01 4.51
CA TYR A 51 0.11 -1.11 5.43
C TYR A 51 0.29 -0.64 6.88
N GLU A 52 1.14 0.36 7.11
CA GLU A 52 1.39 0.90 8.44
C GLU A 52 0.15 1.57 9.04
N GLU A 53 -0.58 2.34 8.23
CA GLU A 53 -1.85 2.97 8.61
C GLU A 53 -2.90 1.91 9.01
N GLY A 54 -3.07 0.87 8.20
CA GLY A 54 -4.00 -0.21 8.50
C GLY A 54 -3.61 -0.99 9.75
N ALA A 55 -2.32 -1.29 9.92
CA ALA A 55 -1.82 -1.96 11.11
C ALA A 55 -2.02 -1.10 12.37
N ALA A 56 -1.87 0.22 12.26
CA ALA A 56 -2.14 1.14 13.37
C ALA A 56 -3.61 1.19 13.74
N GLU A 57 -4.52 1.16 12.76
CA GLU A 57 -5.97 1.09 12.98
C GLU A 57 -6.36 -0.21 13.71
N MET A 58 -5.92 -1.37 13.20
CA MET A 58 -6.20 -2.66 13.84
C MET A 58 -5.65 -2.75 15.27
N ARG A 59 -4.47 -2.15 15.54
CA ARG A 59 -3.93 -2.07 16.90
C ARG A 59 -4.81 -1.24 17.84
N ARG A 60 -5.35 -0.11 17.37
CA ARG A 60 -6.27 0.71 18.16
C ARG A 60 -7.56 -0.06 18.46
N GLU A 61 -8.17 -0.67 17.45
CA GLU A 61 -9.38 -1.48 17.61
C GLU A 61 -9.17 -2.64 18.59
N ALA A 62 -8.03 -3.33 18.50
CA ALA A 62 -7.68 -4.40 19.43
C ALA A 62 -7.51 -3.90 20.88
N HIS A 63 -6.95 -2.70 21.06
CA HIS A 63 -6.79 -2.10 22.38
C HIS A 63 -8.14 -1.69 22.98
N GLU A 64 -8.99 -1.03 22.19
CA GLU A 64 -10.35 -0.66 22.60
C GLU A 64 -11.18 -1.90 22.98
N ALA A 65 -11.07 -2.98 22.21
CA ALA A 65 -11.73 -4.25 22.53
C ALA A 65 -11.20 -4.87 23.82
N TYR A 66 -9.90 -4.76 24.09
CA TYR A 66 -9.29 -5.24 25.33
C TYR A 66 -9.75 -4.42 26.54
N ASP A 67 -9.79 -3.09 26.43
CA ASP A 67 -10.24 -2.21 27.51
C ASP A 67 -11.71 -2.51 27.87
N LEU A 68 -12.57 -2.66 26.86
CA LEU A 68 -13.96 -3.09 27.02
C LEU A 68 -14.10 -4.45 27.70
N ALA A 69 -13.28 -5.44 27.31
CA ALA A 69 -13.32 -6.78 27.89
C ALA A 69 -12.81 -6.84 29.32
N THR A 70 -11.91 -5.92 29.71
CA THR A 70 -11.29 -5.88 31.04
C THR A 70 -11.94 -4.88 31.99
N GLY A 71 -12.94 -4.12 31.54
CA GLY A 71 -13.68 -3.15 32.35
C GLY A 71 -12.88 -1.88 32.66
N ARG A 72 -11.97 -1.50 31.76
CA ARG A 72 -11.31 -0.19 31.75
C ARG A 72 -12.07 0.81 30.89
#